data_AF-A0A7K1KW28-F1
#
_entry.id   AF-A0A7K1KW28-F1
#
_cell.length_a   1.000
_cell.length_b   1.000
_cell.length_c   1.000
_cell.angle_alpha   90.00
_cell.angle_beta   90.00
_cell.angle_gamma   90.00
#
_symmetry.space_group_name_H-M   'P 1'
#
loop_
_entity.id
_entity.type
_entity.pdbx_description
1 polymer ?
#
loop_
_entity_poly.entity_id
_entity_poly.type
_entity_poly.pdbx_seq_one_letter_code
_entity_poly.pdbx_strand_id
1 'polypeptide(L)'
;MAYFVLPGRGRRVNRLAVARRIVDGTARRDRSPAALARRRTRVLRRAMRPPRRLHIGLGPWLRALPARLPDPALTGALSRLEPPVRVAYVLRHMERMPRYKVRDQLIELRVRDPLAVIDAADAAEVPPARYPERFEAAPLPPVRNRSLLPLAGAALLTAALLGALVLTEGNGPFGGDPRPEAARGPRLVRAEPDAWRHGPRTLDAWPARGDLAGDAAFTQRAVNAWAGGRGAPGRAVRLLYAGHVGGAPLALLRDGDLLARYGPSGLEVVTAGSGASAPVSLGGGRYLLAPWDTRPETLAGAELAVRDGVTDPVPARARCGRGPVFHLDGTRTVGDLGGPRAAVLTYRPPSAARPEAARLGRDGLRFWDRLGCATRHPARPVAEAAAWQFWSGTLPHGGGRAGWACTRLRFADGAAATEATLLGAREQRGTGACDERRPVSGTWWHAPSGRWYYLAAAGPGLRPRARGVRSPETDGRLLVARGRAGAPVTLTAR
;
A
#
# COMPACT_ATOMS: atom_id res chain seq x y z
N MET A 1 13.12 -16.37 23.89
CA MET A 1 13.41 -17.83 23.90
C MET A 1 13.56 -18.52 22.52
N ALA A 2 12.50 -18.80 21.74
CA ALA A 2 12.58 -19.70 20.56
C ALA A 2 13.61 -19.27 19.49
N TYR A 3 13.70 -17.96 19.22
CA TYR A 3 14.67 -17.39 18.29
C TYR A 3 16.12 -17.71 18.71
N PHE A 4 16.44 -17.55 19.99
CA PHE A 4 17.78 -17.78 20.53
C PHE A 4 18.17 -19.27 20.53
N VAL A 5 17.20 -20.17 20.70
CA VAL A 5 17.44 -21.63 20.70
C VAL A 5 17.68 -22.19 19.28
N LEU A 6 17.05 -21.63 18.24
CA LEU A 6 17.18 -22.13 16.87
C LEU A 6 18.64 -22.15 16.36
N PRO A 7 19.02 -23.10 15.48
CA PRO A 7 20.34 -23.10 14.85
C PRO A 7 20.63 -21.81 14.08
N GLY A 8 21.89 -21.36 14.09
CA GLY A 8 22.36 -20.19 13.33
C GLY A 8 22.48 -20.42 11.83
N ARG A 9 21.72 -21.35 11.24
CA ARG A 9 21.78 -21.66 9.80
C ARG A 9 20.80 -20.75 9.04
N GLY A 10 21.31 -19.99 8.09
CA GLY A 10 20.53 -19.13 7.19
C GLY A 10 20.35 -17.68 7.66
N ARG A 11 19.60 -16.89 6.89
CA ARG A 11 19.39 -15.46 7.16
C ARG A 11 18.67 -15.26 8.51
N ARG A 12 19.10 -14.26 9.30
CA ARG A 12 18.52 -13.91 10.62
C ARG A 12 16.99 -13.70 10.57
N VAL A 13 16.51 -13.10 9.48
CA VAL A 13 15.09 -12.87 9.19
C VAL A 13 14.32 -14.21 9.07
N ASN A 14 14.90 -15.21 8.40
CA ASN A 14 14.30 -16.54 8.27
C ASN A 14 14.24 -17.26 9.62
N ARG A 15 15.26 -17.10 10.45
CA ARG A 15 15.30 -17.65 11.82
C ARG A 15 14.17 -17.08 12.67
N LEU A 16 13.87 -15.79 12.55
CA LEU A 16 12.74 -15.20 13.26
C LEU A 16 11.37 -15.70 12.74
N ALA A 17 11.23 -15.84 11.42
CA ALA A 17 10.02 -16.41 10.82
C ALA A 17 9.77 -17.85 11.30
N VAL A 18 10.82 -18.68 11.36
CA VAL A 18 10.74 -20.05 11.90
C VAL A 18 10.41 -20.04 13.39
N ALA A 19 11.05 -19.17 14.18
CA ALA A 19 10.77 -19.04 15.61
C ALA A 19 9.30 -18.75 15.86
N ARG A 20 8.73 -17.82 15.09
CA ARG A 20 7.36 -17.40 15.31
C ARG A 20 6.33 -18.41 14.77
N ARG A 21 6.64 -19.11 13.67
CA ARG A 21 5.87 -20.30 13.23
C ARG A 21 5.84 -21.42 14.28
N ILE A 22 6.92 -21.62 15.05
CA ILE A 22 6.96 -22.58 16.16
C ILE A 22 6.05 -22.11 17.31
N VAL A 23 6.08 -20.81 17.64
CA VAL A 23 5.28 -20.23 18.74
C VAL A 23 3.78 -20.23 18.41
N ASP A 24 3.42 -19.92 17.17
CA ASP A 24 2.02 -19.93 16.69
C ASP A 24 1.49 -21.36 16.56
N GLY A 25 2.29 -22.29 16.04
CA GLY A 25 1.93 -23.71 15.95
C GLY A 25 1.79 -24.42 17.30
N THR A 26 2.17 -23.76 18.40
CA THR A 26 2.01 -24.27 19.77
C THR A 26 1.00 -23.45 20.60
N ALA A 27 0.42 -22.39 20.02
CA ALA A 27 -0.60 -21.57 20.68
C ALA A 27 -1.93 -22.33 20.79
N ARG A 28 -2.44 -22.47 22.00
CA ARG A 28 -3.81 -22.91 22.32
C ARG A 28 -4.49 -21.81 23.14
N ARG A 29 -5.83 -21.82 23.20
CA ARG A 29 -6.62 -20.81 23.95
C ARG A 29 -6.43 -20.87 25.48
N ASP A 30 -5.95 -21.99 26.01
CA ASP A 30 -5.69 -22.21 27.43
C ASP A 30 -4.42 -21.46 27.91
N ARG A 31 -4.58 -20.63 28.95
CA ARG A 31 -3.55 -19.76 29.55
C ARG A 31 -3.12 -20.20 30.95
N SER A 32 -3.57 -21.36 31.44
CA SER A 32 -3.18 -21.87 32.76
C SER A 32 -1.65 -22.01 32.89
N PRO A 33 -1.07 -21.85 34.11
CA PRO A 33 0.37 -22.02 34.34
C PRO A 33 0.91 -23.37 33.85
N ALA A 34 0.14 -24.46 34.03
CA ALA A 34 0.46 -25.79 33.52
C ALA A 34 0.45 -25.84 31.98
N ALA A 35 -0.48 -25.14 31.32
CA ALA A 35 -0.49 -25.02 29.86
C ALA A 35 0.70 -24.21 29.32
N LEU A 36 1.13 -23.16 30.04
CA LEU A 36 2.32 -22.37 29.70
C LEU A 36 3.61 -23.20 29.83
N ALA A 37 3.75 -23.99 30.91
CA ALA A 37 4.88 -24.92 31.07
C ALA A 37 4.94 -25.94 29.92
N ARG A 38 3.82 -26.62 29.63
CA ARG A 38 3.71 -27.55 28.50
C ARG A 38 4.00 -26.89 27.15
N ARG A 39 3.59 -25.63 26.97
CA ARG A 39 3.89 -24.84 25.76
C ARG A 39 5.38 -24.56 25.64
N ARG A 40 6.04 -24.14 26.73
CA ARG A 40 7.49 -23.90 26.77
C ARG A 40 8.26 -25.17 26.37
N THR A 41 7.93 -26.32 26.95
CA THR A 41 8.57 -27.61 26.62
C THR A 41 8.42 -27.93 25.13
N ARG A 42 7.23 -27.76 24.54
CA ARG A 42 6.99 -27.98 23.10
C ARG A 42 7.78 -27.02 22.21
N VAL A 43 7.84 -25.74 22.59
CA VAL A 43 8.59 -24.71 21.85
C VAL A 43 10.07 -25.03 21.86
N LEU A 44 10.65 -25.34 23.03
CA LEU A 44 12.06 -25.69 23.19
C LEU A 44 12.41 -26.95 22.39
N ARG A 45 11.60 -28.01 22.51
CA ARG A 45 11.79 -29.26 21.76
C ARG A 45 11.83 -29.03 20.25
N ARG A 46 10.91 -28.22 19.73
CA ARG A 46 10.82 -27.92 18.28
C ARG A 46 11.89 -26.92 17.82
N ALA A 47 12.38 -26.05 18.70
CA ALA A 47 13.46 -25.12 18.40
C ALA A 47 14.84 -25.79 18.41
N MET A 48 15.08 -26.79 19.26
CA MET A 48 16.34 -27.56 19.27
C MET A 48 16.53 -28.36 17.97
N ARG A 49 15.44 -28.90 17.42
CA ARG A 49 15.45 -29.69 16.18
C ARG A 49 14.32 -29.24 15.25
N PRO A 50 14.47 -28.10 14.55
CA PRO A 50 13.41 -27.60 13.68
C PRO A 50 13.26 -28.55 12.47
N PRO A 51 12.05 -29.10 12.21
CA PRO A 51 11.85 -29.94 11.04
C PRO A 51 11.95 -29.12 9.75
N ARG A 52 12.57 -29.69 8.70
CA ARG A 52 12.85 -29.01 7.42
C ARG A 52 11.62 -28.30 6.81
N ARG A 53 10.43 -28.88 6.97
CA ARG A 53 9.14 -28.29 6.53
C ARG A 53 8.84 -26.90 7.09
N LEU A 54 9.40 -26.53 8.25
CA LEU A 54 9.23 -25.19 8.81
C LEU A 54 9.89 -24.10 7.96
N HIS A 55 10.85 -24.46 7.10
CA HIS A 55 11.54 -23.53 6.20
C HIS A 55 10.79 -23.31 4.87
N ILE A 56 9.78 -24.13 4.55
CA ILE A 56 9.01 -24.04 3.30
C ILE A 56 7.91 -22.98 3.44
N GLY A 57 7.73 -22.13 2.43
CA GLY A 57 6.62 -21.16 2.39
C GLY A 57 6.68 -20.12 3.52
N LEU A 58 7.86 -19.59 3.84
CA LEU A 58 8.04 -18.53 4.85
C LEU A 58 7.54 -17.15 4.36
N GLY A 59 7.15 -17.01 3.09
CA GLY A 59 6.75 -15.74 2.47
C GLY A 59 5.76 -14.88 3.28
N PRO A 60 4.62 -15.43 3.74
CA PRO A 60 3.66 -14.68 4.56
C PRO A 60 4.24 -14.20 5.89
N TRP A 61 5.13 -14.99 6.49
CA TRP A 61 5.76 -14.69 7.77
C TRP A 61 6.84 -13.61 7.66
N LEU A 62 7.59 -13.57 6.55
CA LEU A 62 8.62 -12.57 6.30
C LEU A 62 8.05 -11.14 6.19
N ARG A 63 6.78 -10.99 5.79
CA ARG A 63 6.08 -9.70 5.69
C ARG A 63 5.63 -9.14 7.04
N ALA A 64 5.62 -9.96 8.09
CA ALA A 64 5.12 -9.61 9.42
C ALA A 64 6.24 -9.56 10.49
N LEU A 65 7.49 -9.37 10.08
CA LEU A 65 8.61 -9.34 11.01
C LEU A 65 8.92 -7.92 11.49
N PRO A 66 9.34 -7.75 12.77
CA PRO A 66 9.75 -6.45 13.29
C PRO A 66 10.96 -5.89 12.53
N ALA A 67 11.04 -4.56 12.45
CA ALA A 67 12.13 -3.86 11.77
C ALA A 67 13.49 -3.99 12.49
N ARG A 68 13.50 -4.38 13.77
CA ARG A 68 14.72 -4.58 14.58
C ARG A 68 14.87 -6.04 15.00
N LEU A 69 16.04 -6.60 14.74
CA LEU A 69 16.43 -7.96 15.13
C LEU A 69 17.36 -7.92 16.35
N PRO A 70 17.39 -8.99 17.18
CA PRO A 70 18.34 -9.11 18.29
C PRO A 70 19.80 -9.01 17.85
N ASP A 71 20.68 -8.71 18.82
CA ASP A 71 22.09 -8.44 18.58
C ASP A 71 22.74 -9.60 17.79
N PRO A 72 23.37 -9.33 16.62
CA PRO A 72 24.08 -10.35 15.87
C PRO A 72 25.20 -11.03 16.66
N ALA A 73 25.89 -10.32 17.55
CA ALA A 73 27.02 -10.86 18.31
C ALA A 73 26.55 -11.94 19.29
N LEU A 74 25.48 -11.65 20.05
CA LEU A 74 24.83 -12.61 20.94
C LEU A 74 24.27 -13.80 20.15
N THR A 75 23.52 -13.53 19.08
CA THR A 75 22.89 -14.56 18.25
C THR A 75 23.92 -15.49 17.60
N GLY A 76 25.08 -14.96 17.24
CA GLY A 76 26.22 -15.67 16.68
C GLY A 76 26.92 -16.55 17.71
N ALA A 77 27.25 -16.02 18.89
CA ALA A 77 27.87 -16.77 19.99
C ALA A 77 27.00 -17.97 20.41
N LEU A 78 25.70 -17.74 20.63
CA LEU A 78 24.75 -18.81 20.97
C LEU A 78 24.67 -19.89 19.90
N SER A 79 24.82 -19.53 18.62
CA SER A 79 24.70 -20.50 17.52
C SER A 79 25.82 -21.53 17.46
N ARG A 80 26.96 -21.26 18.11
CA ARG A 80 28.11 -22.15 18.22
C ARG A 80 27.96 -23.20 19.33
N LEU A 81 27.13 -22.91 20.34
CA LEU A 81 26.82 -23.85 21.42
C LEU A 81 25.97 -25.01 20.92
N GLU A 82 26.12 -26.18 21.54
CA GLU A 82 25.24 -27.31 21.29
C GLU A 82 23.76 -26.99 21.62
N PRO A 83 22.78 -27.61 20.95
CA PRO A 83 21.36 -27.30 21.17
C PRO A 83 20.90 -27.39 22.64
N PRO A 84 21.27 -28.41 23.44
CA PRO A 84 20.91 -28.47 24.85
C PRO A 84 21.55 -27.36 25.69
N VAL A 85 22.83 -27.07 25.48
CA VAL A 85 23.57 -26.00 26.17
C VAL A 85 22.95 -24.64 25.88
N ARG A 86 22.54 -24.41 24.64
CA ARG A 86 21.85 -23.17 24.24
C ARG A 86 20.49 -23.01 24.92
N VAL A 87 19.74 -24.10 25.12
CA VAL A 87 18.48 -24.06 25.88
C VAL A 87 18.75 -23.71 27.34
N ALA A 88 19.74 -24.36 27.97
CA ALA A 88 20.13 -24.09 29.34
C ALA A 88 20.56 -22.63 29.51
N TYR A 89 21.40 -22.11 28.62
CA TYR A 89 21.85 -20.72 28.63
C TYR A 89 20.67 -19.73 28.56
N VAL A 90 19.74 -19.94 27.62
CA VAL A 90 18.57 -19.06 27.45
C VAL A 90 17.66 -19.10 28.70
N LEU A 91 17.40 -20.28 29.26
CA LEU A 91 16.58 -20.39 30.46
C LEU A 91 17.27 -19.77 31.69
N ARG A 92 18.59 -19.96 31.82
CA ARG A 92 19.38 -19.52 32.98
C ARG A 92 19.65 -18.02 32.98
N HIS A 93 20.14 -17.47 31.86
CA HIS A 93 20.63 -16.08 31.80
C HIS A 93 19.62 -15.11 31.20
N MET A 94 18.78 -15.54 30.25
CA MET A 94 17.79 -14.66 29.61
C MET A 94 16.44 -14.67 30.33
N GLU A 95 15.93 -15.85 30.67
CA GLU A 95 14.67 -16.02 31.41
C GLU A 95 14.88 -16.02 32.94
N ARG A 96 16.14 -15.89 33.39
CA ARG A 96 16.56 -15.82 34.81
C ARG A 96 16.00 -16.96 35.69
N MET A 97 15.87 -18.16 35.13
CA MET A 97 15.37 -19.32 35.87
C MET A 97 16.44 -19.87 36.82
N PRO A 98 16.05 -20.36 38.01
CA PRO A 98 16.98 -20.99 38.95
C PRO A 98 17.41 -22.38 38.44
N ARG A 99 18.63 -22.82 38.82
CA ARG A 99 19.26 -24.08 38.36
C ARG A 99 18.31 -25.28 38.42
N TYR A 100 17.58 -25.46 39.52
CA TYR A 100 16.68 -26.61 39.69
C TYR A 100 15.54 -26.62 38.65
N LYS A 101 14.93 -25.47 38.32
CA LYS A 101 13.88 -25.39 37.28
C LYS A 101 14.45 -25.62 35.87
N VAL A 102 15.69 -25.22 35.63
CA VAL A 102 16.38 -25.51 34.35
C VAL A 102 16.63 -27.01 34.23
N ARG A 103 17.12 -27.66 35.29
CA ARG A 103 17.32 -29.11 35.36
C ARG A 103 16.03 -29.86 35.05
N ASP A 104 14.93 -29.53 35.74
CA ASP A 104 13.64 -30.18 35.54
C ASP A 104 13.14 -30.00 34.09
N GLN A 105 13.35 -28.81 33.51
CA GLN A 105 13.00 -28.55 32.11
C GLN A 105 13.85 -29.36 31.12
N LEU A 106 15.14 -29.58 31.39
CA LEU A 106 16.03 -30.39 30.54
C LEU A 106 15.69 -31.89 30.63
N ILE A 107 15.28 -32.37 31.82
CA ILE A 107 14.75 -33.73 32.02
C ILE A 107 13.50 -33.95 31.15
N GLU A 108 12.54 -33.01 31.16
CA GLU A 108 11.35 -33.07 30.29
C GLU A 108 11.68 -33.07 28.79
N LEU A 109 12.84 -32.51 28.42
CA LEU A 109 13.36 -32.50 27.06
C LEU A 109 14.16 -33.78 26.71
N ARG A 110 14.31 -34.71 27.67
CA ARG A 110 15.06 -35.96 27.55
C ARG A 110 16.55 -35.74 27.24
N VAL A 111 17.14 -34.72 27.86
CA VAL A 111 18.59 -34.49 27.83
C VAL A 111 19.26 -35.52 28.75
N ARG A 112 20.29 -36.23 28.25
CA ARG A 112 20.91 -37.36 28.96
C ARG A 112 21.63 -36.94 30.25
N ASP A 113 22.34 -35.81 30.22
CA ASP A 113 23.01 -35.24 31.39
C ASP A 113 22.63 -33.76 31.55
N PRO A 114 21.57 -33.46 32.34
CA PRO A 114 21.12 -32.10 32.57
C PRO A 114 22.13 -31.23 33.33
N LEU A 115 22.93 -31.81 34.24
CA LEU A 115 23.83 -31.04 35.09
C LEU A 115 25.06 -30.58 34.31
N ALA A 116 25.71 -31.48 33.57
CA ALA A 116 26.83 -31.11 32.70
C ALA A 116 26.42 -30.05 31.64
N VAL A 117 25.18 -30.12 31.15
CA VAL A 117 24.64 -29.12 30.20
C VAL A 117 24.40 -27.76 30.85
N ILE A 118 24.03 -27.71 32.13
CA ILE A 118 23.90 -26.46 32.88
C ILE A 118 25.28 -25.87 33.16
N ASP A 119 26.24 -26.70 33.57
CA ASP A 119 27.60 -26.25 33.85
C ASP A 119 28.29 -25.71 32.59
N ALA A 120 28.12 -26.41 31.45
CA ALA A 120 28.57 -25.93 30.14
C ALA A 120 27.89 -24.62 29.71
N ALA A 121 26.66 -24.35 30.17
CA ALA A 121 25.97 -23.10 29.88
C ALA A 121 26.47 -21.94 30.74
N ASP A 122 26.75 -22.18 32.03
CA ASP A 122 27.32 -21.14 32.90
C ASP A 122 28.78 -20.82 32.56
N ALA A 123 29.54 -21.80 32.06
CA ALA A 123 30.90 -21.61 31.57
C ALA A 123 30.98 -20.96 30.17
N ALA A 124 29.85 -20.76 29.49
CA ALA A 124 29.84 -20.22 28.13
C ALA A 124 30.11 -18.71 28.12
N GLU A 125 31.25 -18.31 27.56
CA GLU A 125 31.57 -16.91 27.30
C GLU A 125 30.74 -16.36 26.13
N VAL A 126 29.70 -15.61 26.46
CA VAL A 126 28.79 -15.00 25.50
C VAL A 126 28.77 -13.48 25.74
N PRO A 127 29.00 -12.63 24.72
CA PRO A 127 29.04 -11.19 24.89
C PRO A 127 27.75 -10.64 25.52
N PRO A 128 27.83 -9.68 26.45
CA PRO A 128 26.64 -9.05 27.03
C PRO A 128 25.86 -8.32 25.94
N ALA A 129 24.53 -8.41 25.98
CA ALA A 129 23.66 -7.72 25.03
C ALA A 129 23.83 -6.20 25.17
N ARG A 130 24.19 -5.50 24.08
CA ARG A 130 24.44 -4.04 24.09
C ARG A 130 23.18 -3.18 24.27
N TYR A 131 21.98 -3.78 24.19
CA TYR A 131 20.69 -3.10 24.36
C TYR A 131 19.70 -4.00 25.12
N PRO A 132 18.74 -3.46 25.90
CA PRO A 132 17.69 -4.27 26.49
C PRO A 132 16.87 -4.93 25.38
N GLU A 133 16.96 -6.26 25.28
CA GLU A 133 16.32 -7.07 24.24
C GLU A 133 14.79 -7.15 24.43
N ARG A 134 14.09 -6.04 24.21
CA ARG A 134 12.65 -6.06 24.09
C ARG A 134 12.31 -6.33 22.63
N PHE A 135 11.84 -7.55 22.35
CA PHE A 135 10.97 -7.74 21.20
C PHE A 135 9.81 -6.77 21.38
N GLU A 136 9.69 -5.78 20.49
CA GLU A 136 8.52 -4.93 20.47
C GLU A 136 7.31 -5.86 20.26
N ALA A 137 6.50 -6.00 21.29
CA ALA A 137 5.37 -6.91 21.32
C ALA A 137 4.24 -6.31 20.48
N ALA A 138 4.48 -6.12 19.19
CA ALA A 138 3.42 -5.80 18.25
C ALA A 138 2.43 -6.98 18.27
N PRO A 139 1.15 -6.77 18.64
CA PRO A 139 0.12 -7.79 18.57
C PRO A 139 -0.21 -8.05 17.10
N LEU A 140 0.68 -8.76 16.42
CA LEU A 140 0.45 -9.20 15.05
C LEU A 140 -0.42 -10.47 15.10
N PRO A 141 -1.53 -10.52 14.35
CA PRO A 141 -2.44 -11.66 14.37
C PRO A 141 -1.68 -12.94 14.01
N PRO A 142 -1.96 -14.07 14.68
CA PRO A 142 -1.30 -15.33 14.39
C PRO A 142 -1.57 -15.73 12.94
N VAL A 143 -0.51 -16.11 12.21
CA VAL A 143 -0.65 -16.56 10.83
C VAL A 143 -1.25 -17.96 10.89
N ARG A 144 -2.56 -18.05 10.65
CA ARG A 144 -3.35 -19.27 10.71
C ARG A 144 -2.73 -20.31 9.76
N ASN A 145 -2.20 -21.41 10.30
CA ASN A 145 -1.83 -22.56 9.47
C ASN A 145 -3.11 -23.08 8.81
N ARG A 146 -3.28 -22.86 7.51
CA ARG A 146 -4.34 -23.52 6.74
C ARG A 146 -4.05 -25.02 6.80
N SER A 147 -5.02 -25.77 7.29
CA SER A 147 -5.00 -27.23 7.27
C SER A 147 -4.86 -27.73 5.83
N LEU A 148 -4.09 -28.78 5.60
CA LEU A 148 -3.98 -29.46 4.28
C LEU A 148 -5.11 -30.49 4.06
N LEU A 149 -5.96 -30.74 5.06
CA LEU A 149 -7.15 -31.59 4.95
C LEU A 149 -8.07 -31.26 3.77
N PRO A 150 -8.40 -29.98 3.47
CA PRO A 150 -9.23 -29.66 2.30
C PRO A 150 -8.54 -29.98 0.96
N LEU A 151 -7.21 -30.03 0.89
CA LEU A 151 -6.48 -30.41 -0.33
C LEU A 151 -6.46 -31.93 -0.54
N ALA A 152 -6.37 -32.72 0.54
CA ALA A 152 -6.50 -34.17 0.45
C ALA A 152 -7.92 -34.61 0.07
N GLY A 153 -8.94 -33.92 0.59
CA GLY A 153 -10.33 -34.13 0.20
C GLY A 153 -10.59 -33.78 -1.27
N ALA A 154 -10.03 -32.67 -1.76
CA ALA A 154 -10.12 -32.30 -3.17
C ALA A 154 -9.46 -33.34 -4.08
N ALA A 155 -8.28 -33.85 -3.72
CA ALA A 155 -7.55 -34.86 -4.50
C ALA A 155 -8.33 -36.17 -4.65
N LEU A 156 -8.93 -36.67 -3.56
CA LEU A 156 -9.77 -37.88 -3.57
C LEU A 156 -11.04 -37.68 -4.41
N LEU A 157 -11.67 -36.50 -4.33
CA LEU A 157 -12.82 -36.15 -5.16
C LEU A 157 -12.45 -36.09 -6.65
N THR A 158 -11.31 -35.50 -7.02
CA THR A 158 -10.84 -35.52 -8.42
C THR A 158 -10.50 -36.92 -8.90
N ALA A 159 -9.89 -37.78 -8.07
CA ALA A 159 -9.60 -39.16 -8.45
C ALA A 159 -10.87 -39.99 -8.67
N ALA A 160 -11.89 -39.78 -7.83
CA ALA A 160 -13.20 -40.41 -7.99
C ALA A 160 -13.96 -39.88 -9.24
N LEU A 161 -13.91 -38.57 -9.50
CA LEU A 161 -14.51 -37.95 -10.69
C LEU A 161 -13.80 -38.37 -11.99
N LEU A 162 -12.47 -38.49 -11.98
CA LEU A 162 -11.70 -38.99 -13.12
C LEU A 162 -11.92 -40.49 -13.35
N GLY A 163 -12.05 -41.28 -12.27
CA GLY A 163 -12.40 -42.70 -12.37
C GLY A 163 -13.81 -42.91 -12.94
N ALA A 164 -14.78 -42.09 -12.53
CA ALA A 164 -16.13 -42.11 -13.08
C ALA A 164 -16.17 -41.69 -14.55
N LEU A 165 -15.39 -40.67 -14.95
CA LEU A 165 -15.34 -40.19 -16.33
C LEU A 165 -14.73 -41.22 -17.31
N VAL A 166 -13.69 -41.93 -16.87
CA VAL A 166 -13.04 -42.99 -17.68
C VAL A 166 -13.93 -44.22 -17.86
N LEU A 167 -14.80 -44.52 -16.90
CA LEU A 167 -15.79 -45.60 -17.00
C LEU A 167 -17.02 -45.22 -17.83
N THR A 168 -17.32 -43.92 -18.00
CA THR A 168 -18.47 -43.45 -18.78
C THR A 168 -18.14 -43.06 -20.23
N GLU A 169 -16.87 -42.85 -20.59
CA GLU A 169 -16.46 -42.43 -21.95
C GLU A 169 -15.61 -43.47 -22.69
N GLY A 170 -15.84 -44.74 -22.43
CA GLY A 170 -15.37 -45.81 -23.32
C GLY A 170 -16.28 -45.93 -24.54
N ASN A 171 -16.07 -45.14 -25.61
CA ASN A 171 -16.49 -45.48 -26.98
C ASN A 171 -15.85 -44.57 -28.04
N GLY A 172 -15.11 -45.19 -28.97
CA GLY A 172 -14.97 -44.72 -30.36
C GLY A 172 -13.60 -44.21 -30.81
N PRO A 173 -12.85 -44.96 -31.65
CA PRO A 173 -11.55 -44.54 -32.18
C PRO A 173 -11.69 -43.83 -33.53
N PHE A 174 -11.94 -42.51 -33.57
CA PHE A 174 -11.65 -41.68 -34.76
C PHE A 174 -11.35 -40.22 -34.40
N GLY A 175 -10.11 -39.82 -34.69
CA GLY A 175 -9.57 -38.49 -35.00
C GLY A 175 -10.29 -37.21 -34.55
N GLY A 176 -9.69 -36.54 -33.55
CA GLY A 176 -9.86 -35.11 -33.32
C GLY A 176 -8.66 -34.56 -32.56
N ASP A 177 -7.80 -33.80 -33.25
CA ASP A 177 -6.58 -33.18 -32.74
C ASP A 177 -6.77 -32.51 -31.36
N PRO A 178 -5.98 -32.84 -30.33
CA PRO A 178 -6.00 -32.10 -29.08
C PRO A 178 -5.19 -30.81 -29.25
N ARG A 179 -5.86 -29.72 -29.65
CA ARG A 179 -5.31 -28.38 -29.40
C ARG A 179 -5.15 -28.22 -27.88
N PRO A 180 -3.97 -27.88 -27.37
CA PRO A 180 -3.73 -27.80 -25.93
C PRO A 180 -4.65 -26.75 -25.31
N GLU A 181 -5.17 -27.08 -24.13
CA GLU A 181 -6.10 -26.30 -23.31
C GLU A 181 -5.61 -24.88 -22.91
N ALA A 182 -4.40 -24.52 -23.33
CA ALA A 182 -3.81 -23.19 -23.28
C ALA A 182 -4.45 -22.18 -24.25
N ALA A 183 -5.32 -22.61 -25.17
CA ALA A 183 -5.96 -21.74 -26.17
C ALA A 183 -7.28 -21.08 -25.74
N ARG A 184 -7.83 -21.39 -24.55
CA ARG A 184 -9.00 -20.65 -24.04
C ARG A 184 -8.52 -19.32 -23.47
N GLY A 185 -8.80 -18.24 -24.19
CA GLY A 185 -8.57 -16.87 -23.73
C GLY A 185 -9.25 -16.57 -22.37
N PRO A 186 -8.92 -15.43 -21.75
CA PRO A 186 -9.45 -15.07 -20.44
C PRO A 186 -10.98 -15.06 -20.44
N ARG A 187 -11.60 -15.67 -19.42
CA ARG A 187 -13.06 -15.70 -19.28
C ARG A 187 -13.58 -14.32 -18.89
N LEU A 188 -14.56 -13.80 -19.62
CA LEU A 188 -15.27 -12.59 -19.22
C LEU A 188 -16.18 -12.89 -18.01
N VAL A 189 -16.07 -12.06 -16.98
CA VAL A 189 -16.89 -12.11 -15.76
C VAL A 189 -17.66 -10.81 -15.63
N ARG A 190 -18.93 -10.91 -15.24
CA ARG A 190 -19.77 -9.77 -14.88
C ARG A 190 -20.16 -9.92 -13.41
N ALA A 191 -20.26 -8.81 -12.68
CA ALA A 191 -20.90 -8.85 -11.37
C ALA A 191 -22.41 -8.94 -11.56
N GLU A 192 -23.10 -9.60 -10.64
CA GLU A 192 -24.56 -9.53 -10.57
C GLU A 192 -24.99 -8.06 -10.41
N PRO A 193 -26.10 -7.62 -11.05
CA PRO A 193 -26.56 -6.23 -11.05
C PRO A 193 -26.62 -5.58 -9.65
N ASP A 194 -27.04 -6.36 -8.65
CA ASP A 194 -27.24 -5.92 -7.27
C ASP A 194 -26.21 -6.50 -6.28
N ALA A 195 -25.09 -7.04 -6.78
CA ALA A 195 -24.03 -7.63 -5.94
C ALA A 195 -23.54 -6.67 -4.84
N TRP A 196 -23.50 -5.37 -5.14
CA TRP A 196 -23.05 -4.31 -4.21
C TRP A 196 -24.07 -3.98 -3.12
N ARG A 197 -25.35 -4.36 -3.29
CA ARG A 197 -26.40 -4.13 -2.27
C ARG A 197 -26.30 -5.10 -1.11
N HIS A 198 -25.96 -6.36 -1.42
CA HIS A 198 -25.93 -7.46 -0.46
C HIS A 198 -24.51 -7.92 -0.09
N GLY A 199 -23.50 -7.48 -0.84
CA GLY A 199 -22.09 -7.81 -0.65
C GLY A 199 -21.23 -6.62 -0.21
N PRO A 200 -19.91 -6.82 -0.09
CA PRO A 200 -18.99 -5.74 0.21
C PRO A 200 -18.95 -4.74 -0.97
N ARG A 201 -18.97 -3.45 -0.65
CA ARG A 201 -18.78 -2.36 -1.62
C ARG A 201 -17.34 -2.33 -2.10
N THR A 202 -17.03 -3.21 -3.05
CA THR A 202 -15.74 -3.29 -3.73
C THR A 202 -15.94 -3.05 -5.22
N LEU A 203 -14.83 -2.82 -5.91
CA LEU A 203 -14.83 -2.68 -7.36
C LEU A 203 -15.17 -4.00 -8.08
N ASP A 204 -15.13 -5.16 -7.39
CA ASP A 204 -15.59 -6.44 -7.95
C ASP A 204 -17.11 -6.57 -7.93
N ALA A 205 -17.79 -5.79 -7.10
CA ALA A 205 -19.24 -5.74 -7.02
C ALA A 205 -19.86 -4.73 -8.00
N TRP A 206 -19.05 -4.06 -8.83
CA TRP A 206 -19.54 -3.15 -9.86
C TRP A 206 -20.19 -3.93 -11.00
N PRO A 207 -21.48 -3.68 -11.31
CA PRO A 207 -22.13 -4.32 -12.44
C PRO A 207 -21.57 -3.77 -13.75
N ALA A 208 -21.59 -4.60 -14.80
CA ALA A 208 -21.30 -4.16 -16.15
C ALA A 208 -22.43 -3.21 -16.61
N ARG A 209 -22.07 -2.01 -17.05
CA ARG A 209 -23.02 -0.97 -17.51
C ARG A 209 -22.70 -0.51 -18.92
N GLY A 210 -23.65 0.14 -19.58
CA GLY A 210 -23.54 0.68 -20.93
C GLY A 210 -24.31 -0.15 -21.96
N ASP A 211 -24.65 0.50 -23.07
CA ASP A 211 -25.47 -0.03 -24.16
C ASP A 211 -24.81 -1.21 -24.90
N LEU A 212 -23.48 -1.31 -24.87
CA LEU A 212 -22.73 -2.42 -25.48
C LEU A 212 -22.36 -3.53 -24.48
N ALA A 213 -22.80 -3.47 -23.21
CA ALA A 213 -22.46 -4.48 -22.20
C ALA A 213 -22.98 -5.89 -22.53
N GLY A 214 -24.09 -5.96 -23.27
CA GLY A 214 -24.70 -7.18 -23.78
C GLY A 214 -24.19 -7.62 -25.16
N ASP A 215 -23.46 -6.77 -25.89
CA ASP A 215 -22.92 -7.11 -27.20
C ASP A 215 -21.76 -8.11 -27.04
N ALA A 216 -22.05 -9.38 -27.30
CA ALA A 216 -21.08 -10.46 -27.21
C ALA A 216 -19.92 -10.29 -28.20
N ALA A 217 -20.18 -9.79 -29.41
CA ALA A 217 -19.14 -9.60 -30.41
C ALA A 217 -18.17 -8.49 -30.00
N PHE A 218 -18.68 -7.35 -29.53
CA PHE A 218 -17.85 -6.24 -29.05
C PHE A 218 -17.06 -6.61 -27.79
N THR A 219 -17.72 -7.19 -26.79
CA THR A 219 -17.06 -7.59 -25.54
C THR A 219 -16.02 -8.69 -25.76
N GLN A 220 -16.27 -9.64 -26.67
CA GLN A 220 -15.27 -10.65 -27.03
C GLN A 220 -14.06 -10.05 -27.76
N ARG A 221 -14.25 -9.06 -28.64
CA ARG A 221 -13.13 -8.32 -29.25
C ARG A 221 -12.27 -7.63 -28.20
N ALA A 222 -12.88 -6.99 -27.20
CA ALA A 222 -12.16 -6.36 -26.10
C ALA A 222 -11.35 -7.38 -25.27
N VAL A 223 -11.95 -8.55 -24.98
CA VAL A 223 -11.29 -9.64 -24.24
C VAL A 223 -10.13 -10.25 -25.05
N ASN A 224 -10.32 -10.45 -26.35
CA ASN A 224 -9.27 -10.96 -27.24
C ASN A 224 -8.12 -9.96 -27.35
N ALA A 225 -8.42 -8.65 -27.43
CA ALA A 225 -7.40 -7.61 -27.41
C ALA A 225 -6.61 -7.62 -26.10
N TRP A 226 -7.28 -7.80 -24.95
CA TRP A 226 -6.62 -7.97 -23.65
C TRP A 226 -5.71 -9.20 -23.62
N ALA A 227 -6.17 -10.34 -24.14
CA ALA A 227 -5.40 -11.58 -24.20
C ALA A 227 -4.14 -11.47 -25.06
N GLY A 228 -4.22 -10.71 -26.16
CA GLY A 228 -3.08 -10.45 -27.06
C GLY A 228 -2.11 -9.38 -26.57
N GLY A 229 -2.46 -8.63 -25.52
CA GLY A 229 -1.66 -7.54 -24.96
C GLY A 229 -0.49 -8.03 -24.09
N ARG A 230 0.65 -7.33 -24.14
CA ARG A 230 1.79 -7.59 -23.25
C ARG A 230 1.42 -7.25 -21.80
N GLY A 231 1.13 -8.28 -20.99
CA GLY A 231 0.96 -8.14 -19.55
C GLY A 231 -0.18 -8.94 -18.91
N ALA A 232 -0.97 -9.73 -19.65
CA ALA A 232 -2.21 -10.34 -19.16
C ALA A 232 -2.03 -11.22 -17.89
N PRO A 233 -2.47 -10.77 -16.70
CA PRO A 233 -2.70 -11.65 -15.57
C PRO A 233 -4.18 -12.09 -15.58
N GLY A 234 -4.45 -13.19 -14.90
CA GLY A 234 -5.80 -13.68 -14.61
C GLY A 234 -6.41 -14.61 -15.67
N ARG A 235 -6.97 -15.74 -15.22
CA ARG A 235 -7.85 -16.60 -16.03
C ARG A 235 -9.21 -15.95 -16.34
N ALA A 236 -9.52 -14.84 -15.68
CA ALA A 236 -10.80 -14.16 -15.77
C ALA A 236 -10.62 -12.64 -15.74
N VAL A 237 -11.32 -11.93 -16.62
CA VAL A 237 -11.36 -10.46 -16.67
C VAL A 237 -12.77 -9.98 -16.39
N ARG A 238 -12.92 -8.92 -15.60
CA ARG A 238 -14.22 -8.36 -15.23
C ARG A 238 -14.60 -7.21 -16.15
N LEU A 239 -15.82 -7.22 -16.67
CA LEU A 239 -16.40 -6.10 -17.40
C LEU A 239 -16.97 -5.08 -16.41
N LEU A 240 -16.51 -3.84 -16.48
CA LEU A 240 -17.04 -2.72 -15.69
C LEU A 240 -17.97 -1.83 -16.50
N TYR A 241 -17.66 -1.63 -17.78
CA TYR A 241 -18.44 -0.80 -18.69
C TYR A 241 -18.23 -1.25 -20.14
N ALA A 242 -19.26 -1.21 -20.97
CA ALA A 242 -19.13 -1.24 -22.42
C ALA A 242 -20.26 -0.43 -23.04
N GLY A 243 -19.92 0.62 -23.77
CA GLY A 243 -20.90 1.52 -24.38
C GLY A 243 -20.27 2.64 -25.19
N HIS A 244 -21.10 3.58 -25.67
CA HIS A 244 -20.62 4.71 -26.44
C HIS A 244 -20.24 5.91 -25.56
N VAL A 245 -18.96 6.30 -25.58
CA VAL A 245 -18.43 7.45 -24.84
C VAL A 245 -17.98 8.50 -25.85
N GLY A 246 -18.67 9.65 -25.88
CA GLY A 246 -18.39 10.69 -26.87
C GLY A 246 -18.63 10.23 -28.31
N GLY A 247 -19.57 9.30 -28.52
CA GLY A 247 -19.89 8.72 -29.83
C GLY A 247 -19.01 7.54 -30.27
N ALA A 248 -17.93 7.23 -29.53
CA ALA A 248 -17.05 6.11 -29.84
C ALA A 248 -17.33 4.90 -28.93
N PRO A 249 -17.29 3.67 -29.45
CA PRO A 249 -17.47 2.47 -28.64
C PRO A 249 -16.26 2.27 -27.71
N LEU A 250 -16.51 2.06 -26.42
CA LEU A 250 -15.50 1.89 -25.39
C LEU A 250 -15.87 0.73 -24.47
N ALA A 251 -14.94 -0.17 -24.20
CA ALA A 251 -15.06 -1.19 -23.14
C ALA A 251 -14.00 -0.97 -22.05
N LEU A 252 -14.41 -1.16 -20.80
CA LEU A 252 -13.60 -1.06 -19.61
C LEU A 252 -13.51 -2.43 -18.95
N LEU A 253 -12.34 -3.05 -19.04
CA LEU A 253 -12.03 -4.36 -18.45
C LEU A 253 -11.10 -4.21 -17.25
N ARG A 254 -11.11 -5.22 -16.38
CA ARG A 254 -10.30 -5.22 -15.16
C ARG A 254 -9.80 -6.61 -14.80
N ASP A 255 -8.57 -6.66 -14.28
CA ASP A 255 -8.06 -7.75 -13.47
C ASP A 255 -7.24 -7.20 -12.29
N GLY A 256 -7.66 -7.49 -11.06
CA GLY A 256 -7.01 -6.98 -9.85
C GLY A 256 -6.91 -5.45 -9.82
N ASP A 257 -5.68 -4.92 -9.87
CA ASP A 257 -5.39 -3.48 -9.89
C ASP A 257 -5.21 -2.90 -11.31
N LEU A 258 -5.26 -3.75 -12.34
CA LEU A 258 -5.15 -3.35 -13.74
C LEU A 258 -6.52 -3.01 -14.32
N LEU A 259 -6.52 -2.03 -15.21
CA LEU A 259 -7.68 -1.57 -15.94
C LEU A 259 -7.31 -1.43 -17.42
N ALA A 260 -8.17 -1.98 -18.28
CA ALA A 260 -8.06 -1.82 -19.72
C ALA A 260 -9.14 -0.91 -20.25
N ARG A 261 -8.73 0.02 -21.11
CA ARG A 261 -9.64 0.76 -21.98
C ARG A 261 -9.46 0.23 -23.40
N TYR A 262 -10.50 -0.40 -23.93
CA TYR A 262 -10.57 -0.83 -25.32
C TYR A 262 -11.47 0.12 -26.09
N GLY A 263 -11.02 0.60 -27.24
CA GLY A 263 -11.78 1.47 -28.13
C GLY A 263 -11.16 1.56 -29.52
N PRO A 264 -11.51 2.58 -30.33
CA PRO A 264 -11.00 2.71 -31.71
C PRO A 264 -9.47 2.83 -31.80
N SER A 265 -8.83 3.41 -30.79
CA SER A 265 -7.37 3.52 -30.69
C SER A 265 -6.67 2.22 -30.24
N GLY A 266 -7.42 1.13 -30.06
CA GLY A 266 -6.92 -0.15 -29.57
C GLY A 266 -7.11 -0.32 -28.05
N LEU A 267 -6.22 -1.12 -27.45
CA LEU A 267 -6.24 -1.44 -26.03
C LEU A 267 -5.16 -0.66 -25.28
N GLU A 268 -5.56 0.09 -24.27
CA GLU A 268 -4.68 0.76 -23.31
C GLU A 268 -4.82 0.06 -21.94
N VAL A 269 -3.71 -0.45 -21.39
CA VAL A 269 -3.70 -1.09 -20.06
C VAL A 269 -2.94 -0.20 -19.08
N VAL A 270 -3.59 0.14 -17.97
CA VAL A 270 -3.03 0.97 -16.92
C VAL A 270 -3.27 0.35 -15.55
N THR A 271 -2.32 0.51 -14.64
CA THR A 271 -2.58 0.26 -13.22
C THR A 271 -3.51 1.36 -12.70
N ALA A 272 -4.68 1.00 -12.18
CA ALA A 272 -5.68 1.93 -11.65
C ALA A 272 -6.03 1.69 -10.18
N GLY A 273 -5.53 0.60 -9.59
CA GLY A 273 -5.82 0.20 -8.21
C GLY A 273 -7.23 -0.34 -8.01
N SER A 274 -7.50 -0.80 -6.79
CA SER A 274 -8.72 -1.51 -6.39
C SER A 274 -9.70 -0.66 -5.56
N GLY A 275 -9.51 0.66 -5.53
CA GLY A 275 -10.37 1.60 -4.80
C GLY A 275 -11.84 1.46 -5.21
N ALA A 276 -12.71 1.21 -4.23
CA ALA A 276 -14.11 0.85 -4.48
C ALA A 276 -14.97 1.99 -5.02
N SER A 277 -14.73 3.22 -4.58
CA SER A 277 -15.59 4.39 -4.85
C SER A 277 -14.86 5.51 -5.61
N ALA A 278 -13.71 5.20 -6.22
CA ALA A 278 -12.94 6.17 -6.99
C ALA A 278 -13.44 6.18 -8.44
N PRO A 279 -13.97 7.31 -8.95
CA PRO A 279 -14.47 7.38 -10.32
C PRO A 279 -13.39 7.05 -11.33
N VAL A 280 -13.74 6.29 -12.37
CA VAL A 280 -12.81 5.93 -13.46
C VAL A 280 -12.93 6.97 -14.56
N SER A 281 -11.81 7.54 -15.01
CA SER A 281 -11.82 8.42 -16.19
C SER A 281 -12.06 7.58 -17.46
N LEU A 282 -13.04 7.95 -18.27
CA LEU A 282 -13.29 7.34 -19.59
C LEU A 282 -12.72 8.19 -20.75
N GLY A 283 -12.13 9.34 -20.43
CA GLY A 283 -11.70 10.34 -21.42
C GLY A 283 -12.78 11.39 -21.71
N GLY A 284 -12.37 12.51 -22.31
CA GLY A 284 -13.28 13.61 -22.67
C GLY A 284 -14.05 14.22 -21.48
N GLY A 285 -13.48 14.18 -20.27
CA GLY A 285 -14.11 14.69 -19.04
C GLY A 285 -15.24 13.83 -18.49
N ARG A 286 -15.43 12.59 -18.98
CA ARG A 286 -16.48 11.68 -18.49
C ARG A 286 -15.92 10.68 -17.50
N TYR A 287 -16.71 10.38 -16.46
CA TYR A 287 -16.29 9.49 -15.39
C TYR A 287 -17.33 8.41 -15.11
N LEU A 288 -16.88 7.16 -14.97
CA LEU A 288 -17.71 6.05 -14.49
C LEU A 288 -17.74 6.06 -12.97
N LEU A 289 -18.92 6.24 -12.40
CA LEU A 289 -19.16 6.31 -10.95
C LEU A 289 -19.40 4.94 -10.33
N ALA A 290 -19.17 4.82 -9.02
CA ALA A 290 -19.57 3.62 -8.31
C ALA A 290 -21.10 3.48 -8.31
N PRO A 291 -21.67 2.26 -8.28
CA PRO A 291 -23.12 2.07 -8.37
C PRO A 291 -23.90 2.64 -7.16
N TRP A 292 -23.22 2.91 -6.05
CA TRP A 292 -23.81 3.55 -4.86
C TRP A 292 -23.61 5.07 -4.79
N ASP A 293 -22.88 5.66 -5.75
CA ASP A 293 -22.69 7.11 -5.85
C ASP A 293 -23.74 7.67 -6.81
N THR A 294 -24.87 8.12 -6.28
CA THR A 294 -26.07 8.37 -7.08
C THR A 294 -26.34 9.85 -7.37
N ARG A 295 -25.69 10.76 -6.64
CA ARG A 295 -25.94 12.20 -6.76
C ARG A 295 -24.66 12.98 -7.07
N PRO A 296 -24.15 12.91 -8.30
CA PRO A 296 -23.10 13.82 -8.72
C PRO A 296 -23.67 15.23 -8.94
N GLU A 297 -22.97 16.23 -8.42
CA GLU A 297 -23.33 17.64 -8.57
C GLU A 297 -22.14 18.38 -9.17
N THR A 298 -22.39 19.31 -10.09
CA THR A 298 -21.38 20.30 -10.50
C THR A 298 -20.83 21.06 -9.29
N LEU A 299 -19.67 21.71 -9.46
CA LEU A 299 -19.11 22.57 -8.41
C LEU A 299 -19.99 23.78 -8.05
N ALA A 300 -21.03 24.06 -8.83
CA ALA A 300 -22.04 25.08 -8.54
C ALA A 300 -23.26 24.52 -7.77
N GLY A 301 -23.34 23.20 -7.59
CA GLY A 301 -24.44 22.52 -6.89
C GLY A 301 -25.58 22.04 -7.79
N ALA A 302 -25.51 22.26 -9.11
CA ALA A 302 -26.48 21.68 -10.04
C ALA A 302 -26.24 20.18 -10.22
N GLU A 303 -27.32 19.38 -10.29
CA GLU A 303 -27.23 17.94 -10.56
C GLU A 303 -26.57 17.67 -11.92
N LEU A 304 -25.69 16.69 -11.96
CA LEU A 304 -24.99 16.27 -13.16
C LEU A 304 -25.70 15.05 -13.75
N ALA A 305 -26.04 15.10 -15.03
CA ALA A 305 -26.66 13.98 -15.70
C ALA A 305 -25.74 12.76 -15.72
N VAL A 306 -26.33 11.58 -15.46
CA VAL A 306 -25.66 10.29 -15.48
C VAL A 306 -26.45 9.35 -16.37
N ARG A 307 -25.76 8.70 -17.32
CA ARG A 307 -26.31 7.64 -18.17
C ARG A 307 -25.43 6.41 -18.03
N ASP A 308 -26.03 5.26 -17.73
CA ASP A 308 -25.29 4.00 -17.53
C ASP A 308 -24.14 4.10 -16.51
N GLY A 309 -24.31 4.94 -15.48
CA GLY A 309 -23.29 5.19 -14.46
C GLY A 309 -22.14 6.10 -14.91
N VAL A 310 -22.20 6.65 -16.12
CA VAL A 310 -21.23 7.60 -16.68
C VAL A 310 -21.79 9.00 -16.60
N THR A 311 -20.98 9.93 -16.10
CA THR A 311 -21.34 11.34 -16.08
C THR A 311 -21.32 11.96 -17.48
N ASP A 312 -22.12 13.00 -17.69
CA ASP A 312 -21.86 13.97 -18.76
C ASP A 312 -20.45 14.58 -18.63
N PRO A 313 -19.89 15.18 -19.69
CA PRO A 313 -18.57 15.81 -19.65
C PRO A 313 -18.45 16.86 -18.55
N VAL A 314 -17.50 16.64 -17.64
CA VAL A 314 -17.12 17.60 -16.61
C VAL A 314 -15.66 17.98 -16.79
N PRO A 315 -15.37 19.17 -17.35
CA PRO A 315 -14.00 19.65 -17.44
C PRO A 315 -13.49 20.06 -16.06
N ALA A 316 -12.22 19.75 -15.77
CA ALA A 316 -11.54 20.38 -14.67
C ALA A 316 -11.39 21.88 -14.94
N ARG A 317 -11.74 22.72 -13.96
CA ARG A 317 -11.78 24.19 -14.13
C ARG A 317 -10.41 24.84 -14.31
N ALA A 318 -9.34 24.21 -13.86
CA ALA A 318 -8.02 24.79 -13.99
C ALA A 318 -7.56 24.84 -15.45
N ARG A 319 -6.78 25.88 -15.79
CA ARG A 319 -6.22 26.09 -17.15
C ARG A 319 -5.39 24.91 -17.67
N CYS A 320 -4.88 24.09 -16.78
CA CYS A 320 -4.07 22.91 -17.06
C CYS A 320 -4.90 21.60 -17.17
N GLY A 321 -6.23 21.69 -17.19
CA GLY A 321 -7.11 20.53 -17.26
C GLY A 321 -7.07 19.62 -16.04
N ARG A 322 -6.60 20.13 -14.88
CA ARG A 322 -6.43 19.36 -13.64
C ARG A 322 -6.91 20.15 -12.44
N GLY A 323 -7.72 19.55 -11.58
CA GLY A 323 -8.33 20.24 -10.45
C GLY A 323 -9.67 19.63 -10.06
N PRO A 324 -10.47 20.34 -9.25
CA PRO A 324 -11.81 19.91 -8.90
C PRO A 324 -12.70 19.77 -10.13
N VAL A 325 -13.55 18.73 -10.15
CA VAL A 325 -14.49 18.47 -11.25
C VAL A 325 -15.94 18.53 -10.78
N PHE A 326 -16.33 17.75 -9.77
CA PHE A 326 -17.71 17.67 -9.28
C PHE A 326 -17.74 17.21 -7.82
N HIS A 327 -18.89 17.39 -7.17
CA HIS A 327 -19.20 16.81 -5.88
C HIS A 327 -19.93 15.47 -6.05
N LEU A 328 -19.75 14.56 -5.10
CA LEU A 328 -20.50 13.31 -5.00
C LEU A 328 -21.24 13.25 -3.67
N ASP A 329 -22.53 12.91 -3.76
CA ASP A 329 -23.44 12.63 -2.66
C ASP A 329 -23.47 13.74 -1.59
N GLY A 330 -23.19 14.98 -2.00
CA GLY A 330 -23.09 16.13 -1.12
C GLY A 330 -21.99 16.08 -0.04
N THR A 331 -21.12 15.07 -0.05
CA THR A 331 -20.14 14.83 1.04
C THR A 331 -18.69 14.96 0.61
N ARG A 332 -18.36 14.74 -0.66
CA ARG A 332 -16.99 14.74 -1.16
C ARG A 332 -16.85 15.45 -2.50
N THR A 333 -15.69 16.04 -2.73
CA THR A 333 -15.32 16.64 -4.01
C THR A 333 -14.31 15.75 -4.67
N VAL A 334 -14.58 15.44 -5.93
CA VAL A 334 -13.69 14.65 -6.77
C VAL A 334 -12.90 15.61 -7.66
N GLY A 335 -11.63 15.28 -7.89
CA GLY A 335 -10.73 16.03 -8.73
C GLY A 335 -9.98 15.15 -9.71
N ASP A 336 -9.71 15.71 -10.88
CA ASP A 336 -8.82 15.11 -11.88
C ASP A 336 -7.39 15.60 -11.65
N LEU A 337 -6.48 14.66 -11.40
CA LEU A 337 -5.05 14.93 -11.25
C LEU A 337 -4.22 14.37 -12.42
N GLY A 338 -4.89 13.97 -13.51
CA GLY A 338 -4.29 13.41 -14.72
C GLY A 338 -4.00 11.91 -14.66
N GLY A 339 -4.72 11.17 -13.80
CA GLY A 339 -4.58 9.73 -13.64
C GLY A 339 -5.80 8.94 -14.15
N PRO A 340 -5.76 7.60 -14.16
CA PRO A 340 -6.88 6.76 -14.61
C PRO A 340 -8.09 6.82 -13.68
N ARG A 341 -7.90 7.35 -12.46
CA ARG A 341 -8.93 7.54 -11.44
C ARG A 341 -8.95 9.00 -11.02
N ALA A 342 -10.15 9.49 -10.76
CA ALA A 342 -10.31 10.77 -10.08
C ALA A 342 -10.16 10.57 -8.56
N ALA A 343 -9.50 11.52 -7.90
CA ALA A 343 -9.16 11.44 -6.49
C ALA A 343 -10.14 12.25 -5.64
N VAL A 344 -10.37 11.82 -4.39
CA VAL A 344 -11.09 12.65 -3.41
C VAL A 344 -10.16 13.78 -2.96
N LEU A 345 -10.61 15.03 -3.17
CA LEU A 345 -9.87 16.21 -2.77
C LEU A 345 -10.27 16.67 -1.38
N THR A 346 -9.28 16.98 -0.56
CA THR A 346 -9.46 17.58 0.77
C THR A 346 -8.62 18.84 0.88
N TYR A 347 -9.13 19.82 1.61
CA TYR A 347 -8.45 21.08 1.84
C TYR A 347 -8.53 21.43 3.30
N ARG A 348 -7.39 21.79 3.90
CA ARG A 348 -7.35 22.33 5.25
C ARG A 348 -6.93 23.80 5.18
N PRO A 349 -7.83 24.74 5.53
CA PRO A 349 -7.46 26.15 5.57
C PRO A 349 -6.45 26.42 6.70
N PRO A 350 -5.67 27.51 6.62
CA PRO A 350 -4.64 27.84 7.61
C PRO A 350 -5.15 27.97 9.05
N SER A 351 -6.42 28.38 9.23
CA SER A 351 -7.08 28.56 10.53
C SER A 351 -7.62 27.28 11.16
N ALA A 352 -7.69 26.17 10.40
CA ALA A 352 -8.29 24.93 10.89
C ALA A 352 -7.26 24.03 11.58
N ALA A 353 -7.54 23.72 12.84
CA ALA A 353 -6.76 22.79 13.67
C ALA A 353 -6.94 21.31 13.25
N ARG A 354 -8.02 20.97 12.54
CA ARG A 354 -8.31 19.62 12.02
C ARG A 354 -8.50 19.65 10.50
N PRO A 355 -8.26 18.53 9.79
CA PRO A 355 -8.64 18.41 8.38
C PRO A 355 -10.15 18.61 8.25
N GLU A 356 -10.57 19.53 7.40
CA GLU A 356 -11.99 19.80 7.14
C GLU A 356 -12.47 19.09 5.87
N ALA A 357 -13.80 18.98 5.77
CA ALA A 357 -14.66 18.30 4.80
C ALA A 357 -14.02 17.84 3.48
N ALA A 358 -14.36 16.60 3.08
CA ALA A 358 -14.12 16.12 1.72
C ALA A 358 -14.89 16.95 0.67
N ARG A 359 -15.98 17.61 1.05
CA ARG A 359 -16.66 18.61 0.21
C ARG A 359 -15.94 19.96 0.33
N LEU A 360 -15.38 20.45 -0.77
CA LEU A 360 -14.64 21.70 -0.83
C LEU A 360 -15.63 22.87 -0.93
N GLY A 361 -15.48 23.84 -0.04
CA GLY A 361 -16.08 25.17 -0.20
C GLY A 361 -15.33 26.02 -1.22
N ARG A 362 -15.80 27.26 -1.44
CA ARG A 362 -15.25 28.21 -2.43
C ARG A 362 -13.73 28.41 -2.31
N ASP A 363 -13.20 28.53 -1.09
CA ASP A 363 -11.76 28.69 -0.88
C ASP A 363 -10.96 27.46 -1.27
N GLY A 364 -11.44 26.27 -0.89
CA GLY A 364 -10.79 25.01 -1.24
C GLY A 364 -10.79 24.76 -2.75
N LEU A 365 -11.91 25.08 -3.43
CA LEU A 365 -11.99 25.00 -4.89
C LEU A 365 -10.96 25.90 -5.57
N ARG A 366 -10.90 27.19 -5.19
CA ARG A 366 -9.91 28.14 -5.74
C ARG A 366 -8.47 27.71 -5.45
N PHE A 367 -8.23 27.12 -4.28
CA PHE A 367 -6.91 26.66 -3.90
C PHE A 367 -6.46 25.47 -4.76
N TRP A 368 -7.33 24.47 -4.93
CA TRP A 368 -7.07 23.31 -5.78
C TRP A 368 -6.98 23.68 -7.27
N ASP A 369 -7.74 24.65 -7.76
CA ASP A 369 -7.62 25.16 -9.13
C ASP A 369 -6.20 25.70 -9.41
N ARG A 370 -5.62 26.44 -8.46
CA ARG A 370 -4.24 26.95 -8.61
C ARG A 370 -3.22 25.83 -8.48
N LEU A 371 -3.45 24.89 -7.58
CA LEU A 371 -2.53 23.79 -7.30
C LEU A 371 -2.51 22.73 -8.42
N GLY A 372 -3.63 22.51 -9.11
CA GLY A 372 -3.76 21.54 -10.20
C GLY A 372 -2.73 21.74 -11.31
N CYS A 373 -2.31 22.98 -11.55
CA CYS A 373 -1.30 23.30 -12.56
C CYS A 373 0.14 23.08 -12.09
N ALA A 374 0.36 23.13 -10.78
CA ALA A 374 1.66 22.89 -10.16
C ALA A 374 1.90 21.41 -9.86
N THR A 375 0.82 20.66 -9.65
CA THR A 375 0.87 19.23 -9.33
C THR A 375 1.48 18.48 -10.50
N ARG A 376 2.47 17.64 -10.26
CA ARG A 376 3.02 16.75 -11.29
C ARG A 376 1.98 15.68 -11.65
N HIS A 377 1.99 15.21 -12.90
CA HIS A 377 1.20 14.05 -13.26
C HIS A 377 1.67 12.86 -12.43
N PRO A 378 0.82 12.32 -11.55
CA PRO A 378 1.23 11.23 -10.70
C PRO A 378 1.37 9.98 -11.58
N ALA A 379 2.56 9.39 -11.61
CA ALA A 379 2.79 8.11 -12.32
C ALA A 379 2.02 6.93 -11.70
N ARG A 380 1.32 7.16 -10.59
CA ARG A 380 0.61 6.16 -9.78
C ARG A 380 -0.82 6.63 -9.54
N PRO A 381 -1.81 5.72 -9.50
CA PRO A 381 -3.20 6.07 -9.22
C PRO A 381 -3.36 6.73 -7.86
N VAL A 382 -3.88 7.96 -7.86
CA VAL A 382 -4.19 8.70 -6.64
C VAL A 382 -5.61 8.37 -6.22
N ALA A 383 -5.77 7.95 -4.96
CA ALA A 383 -7.08 7.70 -4.36
C ALA A 383 -7.60 8.93 -3.60
N GLU A 384 -6.71 9.59 -2.87
CA GLU A 384 -7.02 10.79 -2.09
C GLU A 384 -5.90 11.81 -2.25
N ALA A 385 -6.27 13.09 -2.30
CA ALA A 385 -5.32 14.19 -2.31
C ALA A 385 -5.73 15.21 -1.24
N ALA A 386 -4.77 15.62 -0.41
CA ALA A 386 -4.97 16.59 0.64
C ALA A 386 -4.01 17.74 0.47
N ALA A 387 -4.48 18.98 0.62
CA ALA A 387 -3.62 20.14 0.54
C ALA A 387 -3.89 21.16 1.64
N TRP A 388 -2.83 21.80 2.11
CA TRP A 388 -2.90 22.85 3.14
C TRP A 388 -1.81 23.88 2.92
N GLN A 389 -2.13 25.13 3.19
CA GLN A 389 -1.17 26.23 3.13
C GLN A 389 -0.50 26.39 4.50
N PHE A 390 0.83 26.38 4.55
CA PHE A 390 1.58 26.55 5.79
C PHE A 390 2.22 27.94 5.92
N TRP A 391 2.35 28.66 4.81
CA TRP A 391 2.82 30.04 4.79
C TRP A 391 2.10 30.85 3.72
N SER A 392 1.84 32.13 4.03
CA SER A 392 1.35 33.14 3.10
C SER A 392 2.01 34.48 3.45
N GLY A 393 2.26 35.30 2.44
CA GLY A 393 2.90 36.60 2.63
C GLY A 393 3.26 37.27 1.31
N THR A 394 4.08 38.32 1.39
CA THR A 394 4.61 39.04 0.23
C THR A 394 6.04 38.61 -0.01
N LEU A 395 6.36 38.20 -1.23
CA LEU A 395 7.73 37.89 -1.64
C LEU A 395 8.54 39.19 -1.78
N PRO A 396 9.83 39.17 -1.43
CA PRO A 396 10.70 40.34 -1.52
C PRO A 396 10.90 40.78 -2.98
N HIS A 397 11.51 41.95 -3.16
CA HIS A 397 11.96 42.44 -4.48
C HIS A 397 10.85 42.47 -5.56
N GLY A 398 9.65 42.88 -5.17
CA GLY A 398 8.50 43.03 -6.09
C GLY A 398 7.81 41.72 -6.46
N GLY A 399 8.09 40.60 -5.78
CA GLY A 399 7.48 39.30 -6.09
C GLY A 399 5.98 39.17 -5.77
N GLY A 400 5.40 40.15 -5.07
CA GLY A 400 3.97 40.21 -4.77
C GLY A 400 3.50 39.13 -3.79
N ARG A 401 2.18 38.93 -3.68
CA ARG A 401 1.61 37.93 -2.77
C ARG A 401 1.86 36.51 -3.25
N ALA A 402 2.34 35.66 -2.34
CA ALA A 402 2.51 34.23 -2.57
C ALA A 402 2.18 33.42 -1.32
N GLY A 403 2.15 32.10 -1.47
CA GLY A 403 2.06 31.19 -0.35
C GLY A 403 2.76 29.88 -0.63
N TRP A 404 3.18 29.19 0.43
CA TRP A 404 3.64 27.81 0.32
C TRP A 404 2.57 26.86 0.81
N ALA A 405 2.33 25.84 -0.01
CA ALA A 405 1.38 24.78 0.23
C ALA A 405 2.09 23.44 0.31
N CYS A 406 1.56 22.54 1.12
CA CYS A 406 1.87 21.13 1.05
C CYS A 406 0.71 20.38 0.41
N THR A 407 1.04 19.38 -0.40
CA THR A 407 0.12 18.51 -1.09
C THR A 407 0.52 17.08 -0.81
N ARG A 408 -0.35 16.36 -0.12
CA ARG A 408 -0.22 14.94 0.19
C ARG A 408 -1.08 14.15 -0.77
N LEU A 409 -0.45 13.27 -1.55
CA LEU A 409 -1.11 12.30 -2.39
C LEU A 409 -1.07 10.95 -1.68
N ARG A 410 -2.24 10.32 -1.52
CA ARG A 410 -2.33 8.90 -1.13
C ARG A 410 -2.67 8.08 -2.36
N PHE A 411 -1.83 7.10 -2.62
CA PHE A 411 -1.96 6.21 -3.77
C PHE A 411 -2.86 5.02 -3.44
N ALA A 412 -3.42 4.39 -4.48
CA ALA A 412 -4.33 3.26 -4.32
C ALA A 412 -3.70 2.04 -3.64
N ASP A 413 -2.37 1.91 -3.66
CA ASP A 413 -1.61 0.85 -2.96
C ASP A 413 -1.27 1.19 -1.49
N GLY A 414 -1.76 2.32 -0.99
CA GLY A 414 -1.59 2.75 0.40
C GLY A 414 -0.34 3.59 0.67
N ALA A 415 0.58 3.73 -0.29
CA ALA A 415 1.70 4.65 -0.14
C ALA A 415 1.22 6.12 -0.13
N ALA A 416 2.05 7.01 0.40
CA ALA A 416 1.81 8.44 0.35
C ALA A 416 3.08 9.20 -0.05
N ALA A 417 2.89 10.32 -0.73
CA ALA A 417 3.95 11.30 -1.02
C ALA A 417 3.44 12.70 -0.68
N THR A 418 4.30 13.50 -0.07
CA THR A 418 3.96 14.87 0.34
C THR A 418 4.98 15.84 -0.24
N GLU A 419 4.51 16.74 -1.09
CA GLU A 419 5.33 17.73 -1.79
C GLU A 419 4.91 19.15 -1.41
N ALA A 420 5.87 20.07 -1.43
CA ALA A 420 5.66 21.49 -1.26
C ALA A 420 5.58 22.20 -2.61
N THR A 421 4.73 23.23 -2.67
CA THR A 421 4.57 24.09 -3.83
C THR A 421 4.52 25.55 -3.40
N LEU A 422 5.29 26.40 -4.09
CA LEU A 422 5.15 27.85 -4.04
C LEU A 422 4.03 28.28 -5.00
N LEU A 423 3.02 28.95 -4.47
CA LEU A 423 1.85 29.46 -5.18
C LEU A 423 1.91 31.00 -5.23
N GLY A 424 2.55 31.54 -6.27
CA GLY A 424 2.57 32.97 -6.60
C GLY A 424 1.40 33.38 -7.51
N ALA A 425 1.16 34.69 -7.63
CA ALA A 425 0.08 35.22 -8.46
C ALA A 425 0.19 34.80 -9.94
N ARG A 426 1.41 34.72 -10.47
CA ARG A 426 1.69 34.40 -11.89
C ARG A 426 2.41 33.07 -12.11
N GLU A 427 2.91 32.44 -11.05
CA GLU A 427 3.71 31.22 -11.13
C GLU A 427 3.30 30.25 -10.03
N GLN A 428 3.31 28.96 -10.36
CA GLN A 428 3.27 27.90 -9.38
C GLN A 428 4.46 26.97 -9.61
N ARG A 429 5.20 26.66 -8.56
CA ARG A 429 6.46 25.92 -8.65
C ARG A 429 6.56 24.90 -7.54
N GLY A 430 6.81 23.63 -7.89
CA GLY A 430 7.15 22.60 -6.91
C GLY A 430 8.49 22.90 -6.25
N THR A 431 8.53 22.86 -4.91
CA THR A 431 9.71 23.21 -4.10
C THR A 431 10.27 22.01 -3.32
N GLY A 432 9.89 20.79 -3.70
CA GLY A 432 10.44 19.55 -3.15
C GLY A 432 9.52 18.87 -2.15
N ALA A 433 10.07 18.08 -1.23
CA ALA A 433 9.30 17.37 -0.20
C ALA A 433 8.72 18.33 0.85
N CYS A 434 7.61 17.93 1.48
CA CYS A 434 7.05 18.62 2.64
C CYS A 434 6.88 17.65 3.82
N ASP A 435 7.42 18.03 4.99
CA ASP A 435 7.11 17.40 6.26
C ASP A 435 5.75 17.90 6.77
N GLU A 436 4.82 16.99 7.04
CA GLU A 436 3.46 17.33 7.47
C GLU A 436 3.40 17.97 8.86
N ARG A 437 4.32 17.60 9.75
CA ARG A 437 4.35 18.08 11.14
C ARG A 437 5.15 19.36 11.27
N ARG A 438 6.27 19.46 10.54
CA ARG A 438 7.17 20.61 10.57
C ARG A 438 7.45 21.13 9.16
N PRO A 439 6.42 21.65 8.46
CA PRO A 439 6.56 22.02 7.06
C PRO A 439 7.57 23.15 6.90
N VAL A 440 8.59 22.88 6.09
CA VAL A 440 9.59 23.85 5.66
C VAL A 440 10.00 23.49 4.24
N SER A 441 10.03 24.50 3.37
CA SER A 441 10.42 24.28 1.97
C SER A 441 11.02 25.54 1.39
N GLY A 442 11.88 25.38 0.39
CA GLY A 442 12.58 26.48 -0.24
C GLY A 442 12.97 26.16 -1.67
N THR A 443 13.26 27.21 -2.43
CA THR A 443 13.59 27.11 -3.85
C THR A 443 14.44 28.30 -4.30
N TRP A 444 15.20 28.10 -5.36
CA TRP A 444 15.79 29.19 -6.11
C TRP A 444 14.70 29.86 -6.94
N TRP A 445 14.51 31.15 -6.72
CA TRP A 445 13.49 31.97 -7.35
C TRP A 445 14.13 33.17 -8.03
N HIS A 446 13.64 33.47 -9.24
CA HIS A 446 14.10 34.59 -10.03
C HIS A 446 13.19 35.79 -9.75
N ALA A 447 13.73 36.82 -9.11
CA ALA A 447 12.97 38.01 -8.78
C ALA A 447 12.64 38.83 -10.04
N PRO A 448 11.52 39.59 -10.04
CA PRO A 448 11.23 40.56 -11.10
C PRO A 448 12.34 41.58 -11.32
N SER A 449 13.17 41.85 -10.30
CA SER A 449 14.37 42.68 -10.41
C SER A 449 15.52 42.05 -11.22
N GLY A 450 15.35 40.84 -11.76
CA GLY A 450 16.35 40.16 -12.61
C GLY A 450 17.43 39.38 -11.85
N ARG A 451 17.27 39.20 -10.53
CA ARG A 451 18.27 38.54 -9.67
C ARG A 451 17.73 37.25 -9.06
N TRP A 452 18.62 36.29 -8.87
CA TRP A 452 18.31 35.03 -8.21
C TRP A 452 18.43 35.15 -6.69
N TYR A 453 17.39 34.65 -6.01
CA TYR A 453 17.34 34.53 -4.56
C TYR A 453 16.96 33.11 -4.17
N TYR A 454 17.48 32.66 -3.03
CA TYR A 454 16.95 31.49 -2.36
C TYR A 454 15.87 31.95 -1.40
N LEU A 455 14.64 31.47 -1.61
CA LEU A 455 13.53 31.72 -0.72
C LEU A 455 13.18 30.45 0.02
N ALA A 456 12.90 30.55 1.31
CA ALA A 456 12.36 29.44 2.09
C ALA A 456 11.31 29.92 3.09
N ALA A 457 10.25 29.14 3.25
CA ALA A 457 9.21 29.41 4.22
C ALA A 457 9.06 28.23 5.19
N ALA A 458 8.66 28.53 6.43
CA ALA A 458 8.33 27.53 7.43
C ALA A 458 6.89 27.71 7.96
N GLY A 459 6.33 26.62 8.50
CA GLY A 459 5.01 26.60 9.13
C GLY A 459 4.92 27.45 10.41
N PRO A 460 3.71 27.58 10.99
CA PRO A 460 3.52 28.27 12.27
C PRO A 460 4.44 27.72 13.36
N GLY A 461 5.01 28.61 14.18
CA GLY A 461 5.93 28.25 15.27
C GLY A 461 7.33 27.81 14.85
N LEU A 462 7.65 27.86 13.54
CA LEU A 462 8.95 27.42 13.01
C LEU A 462 9.70 28.59 12.37
N ARG A 463 11.04 28.55 12.45
CA ARG A 463 11.92 29.49 11.75
C ARG A 463 12.84 28.76 10.75
N PRO A 464 12.83 29.12 9.46
CA PRO A 464 13.68 28.49 8.45
C PRO A 464 15.15 28.91 8.61
N ARG A 465 16.07 27.98 8.34
CA ARG A 465 17.52 28.20 8.28
C ARG A 465 18.13 27.47 7.10
N ALA A 466 18.92 28.19 6.30
CA ALA A 466 19.58 27.66 5.12
C ALA A 466 21.11 27.72 5.26
N ARG A 467 21.80 26.66 4.83
CA ARG A 467 23.27 26.61 4.67
C ARG A 467 23.62 26.43 3.19
N GLY A 468 24.78 26.95 2.76
CA GLY A 468 25.17 26.96 1.35
C GLY A 468 24.64 28.18 0.56
N VAL A 469 24.15 29.20 1.27
CA VAL A 469 23.67 30.47 0.71
C VAL A 469 24.46 31.65 1.29
N ARG A 470 24.43 32.80 0.60
CA ARG A 470 25.11 34.04 1.03
C ARG A 470 24.10 35.02 1.63
N SER A 471 24.48 35.67 2.71
CA SER A 471 23.66 36.68 3.42
C SER A 471 22.22 36.21 3.67
N PRO A 472 22.02 35.11 4.43
CA PRO A 472 20.67 34.68 4.78
C PRO A 472 20.03 35.66 5.77
N GLU A 473 18.92 36.25 5.36
CA GLU A 473 18.08 37.11 6.18
C GLU A 473 16.77 36.36 6.47
N THR A 474 16.40 36.23 7.74
CA THR A 474 15.17 35.56 8.16
C THR A 474 14.25 36.56 8.83
N ASP A 475 13.12 36.86 8.20
CA ASP A 475 12.04 37.63 8.79
C ASP A 475 10.86 36.71 9.15
N GLY A 476 10.65 36.53 10.45
CA GLY A 476 9.65 35.61 11.00
C GLY A 476 9.78 34.19 10.43
N ARG A 477 8.87 33.85 9.52
CA ARG A 477 8.74 32.52 8.89
C ARG A 477 9.26 32.47 7.45
N LEU A 478 9.83 33.55 6.93
CA LEU A 478 10.41 33.66 5.59
C LEU A 478 11.92 33.86 5.71
N LEU A 479 12.69 33.12 4.92
CA LEU A 479 14.12 33.32 4.72
C LEU A 479 14.37 33.74 3.27
N VAL A 480 15.21 34.75 3.11
CA VAL A 480 15.69 35.27 1.83
C VAL A 480 17.21 35.22 1.86
N ALA A 481 17.84 34.64 0.84
CA ALA A 481 19.29 34.63 0.74
C ALA A 481 19.74 34.82 -0.71
N ARG A 482 20.99 35.22 -0.91
CA ARG A 482 21.59 35.37 -2.23
C ARG A 482 22.40 34.12 -2.58
N GLY A 483 22.56 33.84 -3.86
CA GLY A 483 23.45 32.80 -4.33
C GLY A 483 23.27 32.48 -5.81
N ARG A 484 23.92 31.42 -6.26
CA ARG A 484 23.84 30.96 -7.66
C ARG A 484 22.65 30.03 -7.81
N ALA A 485 21.86 30.24 -8.86
CA ALA A 485 20.75 29.36 -9.20
C ALA A 485 21.20 27.91 -9.27
N GLY A 486 20.46 27.01 -8.62
CA GLY A 486 20.74 25.56 -8.61
C GLY A 486 21.85 25.12 -7.67
N ALA A 487 22.51 26.02 -6.93
CA ALA A 487 23.48 25.62 -5.92
C ALA A 487 22.80 24.77 -4.82
N PRO A 488 23.47 23.73 -4.30
CA PRO A 488 22.91 22.88 -3.25
C PRO A 488 22.73 23.68 -1.96
N VAL A 489 21.53 23.56 -1.36
CA VAL A 489 21.18 24.25 -0.11
C VAL A 489 20.67 23.24 0.89
N THR A 490 21.21 23.28 2.11
CA THR A 490 20.67 22.51 3.23
C THR A 490 19.67 23.38 3.98
N LEU A 491 18.39 23.03 3.91
CA LEU A 491 17.30 23.73 4.57
C LEU A 491 16.83 22.97 5.82
N THR A 492 16.67 23.69 6.93
CA THR A 492 16.13 23.17 8.18
C THR A 492 15.13 24.15 8.79
N ALA A 493 14.28 23.68 9.70
CA ALA A 493 13.43 24.52 10.52
C ALA A 493 13.69 24.24 12.00
N ARG A 494 13.70 25.29 12.82
CA ARG A 494 13.71 25.18 14.28
C ARG A 494 12.36 25.58 14.82
#